data_AF-A0A7J2J7C9-F1
#
_entry.id   AF-A0A7J2J7C9-F1
#
_cell.length_a   1.000
_cell.length_b   1.000
_cell.length_c   1.000
_cell.angle_alpha   90.00
_cell.angle_beta   90.00
_cell.angle_gamma   90.00
#
_symmetry.space_group_name_H-M   'P 1'
#
loop_
_entity.id
_entity.type
_entity.pdbx_description
1 polymer ?
#
loop_
_entity_poly.entity_id
_entity_poly.type
_entity_poly.pdbx_seq_one_letter_code
_entity_poly.pdbx_strand_id
1 'polypeptide(L)'
;MRYEENGSAAMMSVFTIFVILCSVLAFSTFEEGYNRQLKRVQQQMATDTTKAVAASVESELNDALETAIGAGMYEAGKRGQEKDKVVERLRTYFNERIEAGWSYSNFEDIYVPPSDESSLQIIWLPDGSLRAYGYLDATFTHVTGAKAYGVKLDAGVVPRYGRMLYLAYRVYSEAHDVSDIEAFEEELNNNYACECLEFTVSKTDGRIKVIVRDLYAGRAIAAEDEES
;
A
#
# COMPACT_ATOMS: atom_id res chain seq x y z
N MET A 1 85.18 -14.87 33.35
CA MET A 1 83.78 -14.42 33.35
C MET A 1 83.44 -13.88 31.98
N ARG A 2 82.73 -14.65 31.14
CA ARG A 2 82.28 -14.24 29.80
C ARG A 2 81.04 -15.04 29.38
N TYR A 3 80.16 -15.32 30.34
CA TYR A 3 78.93 -16.11 30.13
C TYR A 3 77.64 -15.28 30.32
N GLU A 4 77.72 -14.04 30.83
CA GLU A 4 76.53 -13.20 31.06
C GLU A 4 76.17 -12.28 29.88
N GLU A 5 77.13 -11.77 29.12
CA GLU A 5 76.87 -10.83 28.00
C GLU A 5 76.18 -11.49 26.80
N ASN A 6 76.53 -12.74 26.47
CA ASN A 6 75.91 -13.47 25.35
C ASN A 6 74.49 -13.97 25.67
N GLY A 7 74.18 -14.22 26.95
CA GLY A 7 72.84 -14.63 27.39
C GLY A 7 71.83 -13.48 27.31
N SER A 8 72.27 -12.25 27.61
CA SER A 8 71.43 -11.04 27.54
C SER A 8 70.98 -10.72 26.11
N ALA A 9 71.89 -10.76 25.13
CA ALA A 9 71.56 -10.48 23.73
C ALA A 9 70.62 -11.53 23.11
N ALA A 10 70.82 -12.82 23.44
CA ALA A 10 69.94 -13.89 23.00
C ALA A 10 68.54 -13.76 23.63
N MET A 11 68.45 -13.44 24.92
CA MET A 11 67.17 -13.18 25.60
C MET A 11 66.43 -11.97 25.02
N MET A 12 67.14 -10.87 24.74
CA MET A 12 66.56 -9.68 24.09
C MET A 12 66.05 -9.99 22.68
N SER A 13 66.74 -10.85 21.93
CA SER A 13 66.33 -11.27 20.59
C SER A 13 65.05 -12.10 20.65
N VAL A 14 64.98 -13.08 21.55
CA VAL A 14 63.77 -13.90 21.77
C VAL A 14 62.59 -13.05 22.23
N PHE A 15 62.82 -12.12 23.17
CA PHE A 15 61.79 -11.20 23.63
C PHE A 15 61.28 -10.30 22.50
N THR A 16 62.19 -9.76 21.68
CA THR A 16 61.83 -8.91 20.54
C THR A 16 61.00 -9.69 19.51
N ILE A 17 61.41 -10.91 19.17
CA ILE A 17 60.65 -11.80 18.27
C ILE A 17 59.28 -12.10 18.86
N PHE A 18 59.19 -12.40 20.16
CA PHE A 18 57.93 -12.65 20.84
C PHE A 18 57.00 -11.43 20.78
N VAL A 19 57.50 -10.22 21.05
CA VAL A 19 56.72 -8.98 20.96
C VAL A 19 56.21 -8.73 19.54
N ILE A 20 57.06 -8.96 18.52
CA ILE A 20 56.65 -8.84 17.11
C ILE A 20 55.53 -9.84 16.79
N LEU A 21 55.69 -11.11 17.18
CA LEU A 21 54.68 -12.14 16.96
C LEU A 21 53.36 -11.82 17.69
N CYS A 22 53.42 -11.40 18.94
CA CYS A 22 52.23 -10.97 19.69
C CYS A 22 51.56 -9.75 19.04
N SER A 23 52.33 -8.81 18.51
CA SER A 23 51.79 -7.62 17.83
C SER A 23 51.10 -7.98 16.51
N VAL A 24 51.68 -8.88 15.72
CA VAL A 24 51.07 -9.40 14.48
C VAL A 24 49.79 -10.19 14.80
N LEU A 25 49.81 -11.01 15.85
CA LEU A 25 48.64 -11.78 16.28
C LEU A 25 47.53 -10.87 16.81
N ALA A 26 47.87 -9.83 17.58
CA ALA A 26 46.93 -8.82 18.01
C ALA A 26 46.32 -8.05 16.82
N PHE A 27 47.16 -7.61 15.87
CA PHE A 27 46.71 -6.89 14.68
C PHE A 27 45.73 -7.72 13.83
N SER A 28 46.08 -8.97 13.51
CA SER A 28 45.20 -9.89 12.77
C SER A 28 43.88 -10.14 13.51
N THR A 29 43.92 -10.28 14.84
CA THR A 29 42.71 -10.45 15.65
C THR A 29 41.80 -9.20 15.61
N PHE A 30 42.38 -7.99 15.65
CA PHE A 30 41.63 -6.74 15.53
C PHE A 30 41.04 -6.57 14.13
N GLU A 31 41.81 -6.87 13.08
CA GLU A 31 41.36 -6.79 11.69
C GLU A 31 40.19 -7.76 11.44
N GLU A 32 40.32 -9.01 11.88
CA GLU A 32 39.21 -9.97 11.82
C GLU A 32 37.99 -9.51 12.62
N GLY A 33 38.20 -8.93 13.80
CA GLY A 33 37.13 -8.39 14.64
C GLY A 33 36.38 -7.25 13.95
N TYR A 34 37.10 -6.33 13.33
CA TYR A 34 36.54 -5.20 12.59
C TYR A 34 35.78 -5.67 11.34
N ASN A 35 36.35 -6.59 10.57
CA ASN A 35 35.71 -7.18 9.39
C ASN A 35 34.41 -7.91 9.76
N ARG A 36 34.39 -8.64 10.89
CA ARG A 36 33.16 -9.27 11.41
C ARG A 36 32.11 -8.24 11.80
N GLN A 37 32.49 -7.14 12.44
CA GLN A 37 31.56 -6.06 12.80
C GLN A 37 30.99 -5.37 11.57
N LEU A 38 31.83 -4.99 10.60
CA LEU A 38 31.39 -4.39 9.33
C LEU A 38 30.41 -5.30 8.59
N LYS A 39 30.71 -6.59 8.48
CA LYS A 39 29.81 -7.55 7.82
C LYS A 39 28.45 -7.63 8.50
N ARG A 40 28.40 -7.58 9.84
CA ARG A 40 27.13 -7.54 10.59
C ARG A 40 26.33 -6.27 10.31
N VAL A 41 26.99 -5.11 10.31
CA VAL A 41 26.35 -3.83 10.01
C VAL A 41 25.79 -3.84 8.58
N GLN A 42 26.56 -4.30 7.60
CA GLN A 42 26.11 -4.42 6.21
C GLN A 42 24.90 -5.37 6.07
N GLN A 43 24.93 -6.51 6.76
CA GLN A 43 23.81 -7.46 6.73
C GLN A 43 22.54 -6.87 7.36
N GLN A 44 22.68 -6.13 8.46
CA GLN A 44 21.57 -5.45 9.11
C GLN A 44 20.98 -4.37 8.20
N MET A 45 21.82 -3.51 7.63
CA MET A 45 21.37 -2.48 6.67
C MET A 45 20.65 -3.07 5.47
N ALA A 46 21.17 -4.16 4.90
CA ALA A 46 20.51 -4.88 3.82
C ALA A 46 19.14 -5.42 4.23
N THR A 47 19.03 -5.98 5.44
CA THR A 47 17.76 -6.48 5.98
C THR A 47 16.74 -5.36 6.14
N ASP A 48 17.15 -4.22 6.70
CA ASP A 48 16.28 -3.07 6.92
C ASP A 48 15.84 -2.46 5.58
N THR A 49 16.74 -2.37 4.61
CA THR A 49 16.43 -1.92 3.24
C THR A 49 15.46 -2.87 2.54
N THR A 50 15.66 -4.19 2.68
CA THR A 50 14.76 -5.21 2.11
C THR A 50 13.34 -5.06 2.65
N LYS A 51 13.20 -4.88 3.97
CA LYS A 51 11.90 -4.66 4.61
C LYS A 51 11.26 -3.34 4.19
N ALA A 52 12.04 -2.27 4.09
CA ALA A 52 11.55 -0.96 3.68
C ALA A 52 11.01 -0.99 2.24
N VAL A 53 11.72 -1.65 1.32
CA VAL A 53 11.24 -1.82 -0.06
C VAL A 53 10.00 -2.71 -0.11
N ALA A 54 9.95 -3.82 0.63
CA ALA A 54 8.75 -4.65 0.70
C ALA A 54 7.53 -3.86 1.21
N ALA A 55 7.70 -3.05 2.25
CA ALA A 55 6.64 -2.18 2.76
C ALA A 55 6.24 -1.07 1.76
N SER A 56 7.20 -0.52 1.02
CA SER A 56 6.92 0.45 -0.05
C SER A 56 6.10 -0.16 -1.18
N VAL A 57 6.45 -1.38 -1.62
CA VAL A 57 5.71 -2.12 -2.65
C VAL A 57 4.32 -2.50 -2.15
N GLU A 58 4.20 -2.90 -0.87
CA GLU A 58 2.89 -3.14 -0.25
C GLU A 58 2.02 -1.88 -0.26
N SER A 59 2.54 -0.73 0.18
CA SER A 59 1.79 0.53 0.16
C SER A 59 1.34 0.89 -1.26
N GLU A 60 2.27 0.82 -2.22
CA GLU A 60 1.98 1.15 -3.61
C GLU A 60 0.91 0.23 -4.21
N LEU A 61 0.95 -1.07 -3.90
CA LEU A 61 -0.05 -2.01 -4.37
C LEU A 61 -1.43 -1.75 -3.75
N ASN A 62 -1.49 -1.33 -2.49
CA ASN A 62 -2.76 -0.94 -1.87
C ASN A 62 -3.34 0.34 -2.51
N ASP A 63 -2.49 1.34 -2.79
CA ASP A 63 -2.90 2.57 -3.49
C ASP A 63 -3.36 2.28 -4.94
N ALA A 64 -2.65 1.39 -5.63
CA ALA A 64 -3.00 0.95 -6.97
C ALA A 64 -4.33 0.18 -6.97
N LEU A 65 -4.56 -0.66 -5.97
CA LEU A 65 -5.80 -1.40 -5.80
C LEU A 65 -6.98 -0.47 -5.52
N GLU A 66 -6.82 0.53 -4.64
CA GLU A 66 -7.82 1.59 -4.41
C GLU A 66 -8.14 2.35 -5.70
N THR A 67 -7.12 2.76 -6.45
CA THR A 67 -7.29 3.43 -7.74
C THR A 67 -8.01 2.54 -8.75
N ALA A 68 -7.67 1.26 -8.83
CA ALA A 68 -8.28 0.29 -9.72
C ALA A 68 -9.76 0.05 -9.39
N ILE A 69 -10.11 -0.01 -8.09
CA ILE A 69 -11.51 -0.05 -7.63
C ILE A 69 -12.25 1.20 -8.13
N GLY A 70 -11.72 2.39 -7.85
CA GLY A 70 -12.35 3.66 -8.24
C GLY A 70 -12.58 3.76 -9.75
N ALA A 71 -11.55 3.44 -10.55
CA ALA A 71 -11.62 3.46 -12.01
C ALA A 71 -12.62 2.44 -12.56
N GLY A 72 -12.56 1.18 -12.08
CA GLY A 72 -13.47 0.12 -12.49
C GLY A 72 -14.93 0.47 -12.22
N MET A 73 -15.19 1.08 -11.06
CA MET A 73 -16.53 1.53 -10.66
C MET A 73 -17.02 2.74 -11.45
N TYR A 74 -16.16 3.73 -11.70
CA TYR A 74 -16.50 4.87 -12.54
C TYR A 74 -16.85 4.43 -13.96
N GLU A 75 -16.04 3.56 -14.57
CA GLU A 75 -16.30 3.06 -15.92
C GLU A 75 -17.58 2.24 -16.01
N ALA A 76 -17.80 1.33 -15.06
CA ALA A 76 -19.01 0.51 -15.02
C ALA A 76 -20.25 1.38 -14.80
N GLY A 77 -20.19 2.33 -13.86
CA GLY A 77 -21.27 3.27 -13.57
C GLY A 77 -21.63 4.13 -14.78
N LYS A 78 -20.62 4.72 -15.44
CA LYS A 78 -20.81 5.52 -16.67
C LYS A 78 -21.49 4.74 -17.79
N ARG A 79 -21.27 3.42 -17.86
CA ARG A 79 -21.81 2.54 -18.90
C ARG A 79 -23.04 1.74 -18.45
N GLY A 80 -23.53 1.94 -17.22
CA GLY A 80 -24.65 1.18 -16.65
C GLY A 80 -24.38 -0.34 -16.56
N GLN A 81 -23.13 -0.73 -16.30
CA GLN A 81 -22.71 -2.14 -16.25
C GLN A 81 -22.82 -2.73 -14.84
N GLU A 82 -22.84 -4.06 -14.80
CA GLU A 82 -22.97 -4.83 -13.56
C GLU A 82 -21.67 -4.92 -12.74
N LYS A 83 -21.81 -5.38 -11.49
CA LYS A 83 -20.73 -5.52 -10.51
C LYS A 83 -19.57 -6.39 -11.00
N ASP A 84 -19.86 -7.44 -11.77
CA ASP A 84 -18.82 -8.34 -12.29
C ASP A 84 -17.86 -7.60 -13.23
N LYS A 85 -18.36 -6.59 -13.96
CA LYS A 85 -17.53 -5.74 -14.83
C LYS A 85 -16.65 -4.75 -14.06
N VAL A 86 -16.96 -4.47 -12.80
CA VAL A 86 -16.06 -3.75 -11.90
C VAL A 86 -14.92 -4.67 -11.48
N VAL A 87 -15.26 -5.89 -11.04
CA VAL A 87 -14.29 -6.88 -10.56
C VAL A 87 -13.29 -7.26 -11.65
N GLU A 88 -13.78 -7.50 -12.88
CA GLU A 88 -12.94 -7.80 -14.04
C GLU A 88 -11.93 -6.68 -14.30
N ARG A 89 -12.39 -5.42 -14.40
CA ARG A 89 -11.51 -4.26 -14.66
C ARG A 89 -10.51 -4.01 -13.55
N LEU A 90 -10.96 -4.08 -12.30
CA LEU A 90 -10.11 -3.92 -11.13
C LEU A 90 -8.95 -4.91 -11.19
N ARG A 91 -9.23 -6.19 -11.44
CA ARG A 91 -8.19 -7.23 -11.54
C ARG A 91 -7.24 -6.95 -12.70
N THR A 92 -7.77 -6.54 -13.85
CA THR A 92 -6.95 -6.16 -15.00
C THR A 92 -5.99 -5.03 -14.65
N TYR A 93 -6.49 -3.89 -14.18
CA TYR A 93 -5.64 -2.74 -13.84
C TYR A 93 -4.62 -3.04 -12.73
N PHE A 94 -5.04 -3.83 -11.73
CA PHE A 94 -4.15 -4.22 -10.64
C PHE A 94 -3.02 -5.15 -11.13
N ASN A 95 -3.35 -6.14 -11.97
CA ASN A 95 -2.37 -7.05 -12.55
C ASN A 95 -1.47 -6.36 -13.58
N GLU A 96 -1.96 -5.37 -14.33
CA GLU A 96 -1.14 -4.51 -15.18
C GLU A 96 -0.10 -3.74 -14.36
N ARG A 97 -0.46 -3.22 -13.18
CA ARG A 97 0.51 -2.61 -12.28
C ARG A 97 1.53 -3.64 -11.78
N ILE A 98 1.11 -4.84 -11.39
CA ILE A 98 2.04 -5.90 -10.98
C ILE A 98 3.00 -6.28 -12.11
N GLU A 99 2.51 -6.40 -13.34
CA GLU A 99 3.30 -6.75 -14.53
C GLU A 99 4.34 -5.69 -14.87
N ALA A 100 4.07 -4.40 -14.61
CA ALA A 100 5.07 -3.34 -14.74
C ALA A 100 6.30 -3.56 -13.83
N GLY A 101 6.13 -4.33 -12.75
CA GLY A 101 7.21 -4.75 -11.87
C GLY A 101 7.86 -3.62 -11.09
N TRP A 102 9.02 -3.93 -10.49
CA TRP A 102 9.85 -3.00 -9.75
C TRP A 102 11.32 -3.28 -10.03
N SER A 103 12.12 -2.22 -10.08
CA SER A 103 13.57 -2.33 -10.23
C SER A 103 14.27 -1.40 -9.26
N TYR A 104 15.09 -1.99 -8.39
CA TYR A 104 15.92 -1.26 -7.43
C TYR A 104 17.35 -1.76 -7.55
N SER A 105 18.33 -0.85 -7.59
CA SER A 105 19.74 -1.18 -7.84
C SER A 105 20.36 -2.16 -6.83
N ASN A 106 19.80 -2.23 -5.62
CA ASN A 106 20.31 -3.06 -4.52
C ASN A 106 19.59 -4.41 -4.41
N PHE A 107 18.72 -4.74 -5.37
CA PHE A 107 17.95 -5.97 -5.39
C PHE A 107 18.36 -6.82 -6.58
N GLU A 108 18.54 -8.10 -6.31
CA GLU A 108 18.74 -9.11 -7.34
C GLU A 108 17.41 -9.44 -8.01
N ASP A 109 16.35 -9.58 -7.20
CA ASP A 109 15.01 -9.93 -7.68
C ASP A 109 13.92 -9.35 -6.77
N ILE A 110 12.84 -8.89 -7.40
CA ILE A 110 11.58 -8.53 -6.76
C ILE A 110 10.48 -9.18 -7.57
N TYR A 111 9.91 -10.25 -7.02
CA TYR A 111 8.85 -11.00 -7.64
C TYR A 111 7.55 -10.80 -6.88
N VAL A 112 6.51 -10.33 -7.58
CA VAL A 112 5.15 -10.26 -7.07
C VAL A 112 4.27 -11.05 -8.04
N PRO A 113 3.57 -12.11 -7.59
CA PRO A 113 2.70 -12.86 -8.46
C PRO A 113 1.44 -12.05 -8.83
N PRO A 114 0.87 -12.23 -10.04
CA PRO A 114 -0.40 -11.62 -10.39
C PRO A 114 -1.51 -12.09 -9.45
N SER A 115 -2.48 -11.21 -9.21
CA SER A 115 -3.63 -11.52 -8.38
C SER A 115 -4.65 -12.40 -9.10
N ASP A 116 -5.26 -13.29 -8.34
CA ASP A 116 -6.34 -14.18 -8.76
C ASP A 116 -7.43 -14.26 -7.68
N GLU A 117 -8.42 -15.14 -7.87
CA GLU A 117 -9.52 -15.31 -6.91
C GLU A 117 -9.08 -15.85 -5.55
N SER A 118 -7.95 -16.53 -5.49
CA SER A 118 -7.40 -17.10 -4.26
C SER A 118 -6.58 -16.08 -3.46
N SER A 119 -5.84 -15.22 -4.16
CA SER A 119 -4.93 -14.25 -3.56
C SER A 119 -5.57 -12.89 -3.27
N LEU A 120 -6.66 -12.55 -3.95
CA LEU A 120 -7.41 -11.30 -3.76
C LEU A 120 -8.91 -11.57 -3.69
N GLN A 121 -9.51 -11.33 -2.52
CA GLN A 121 -10.95 -11.39 -2.29
C GLN A 121 -11.57 -10.00 -2.44
N ILE A 122 -12.73 -9.94 -3.10
CA ILE A 122 -13.46 -8.70 -3.34
C ILE A 122 -14.87 -8.85 -2.77
N ILE A 123 -15.23 -7.98 -1.83
CA ILE A 123 -16.52 -7.97 -1.14
C ILE A 123 -17.25 -6.67 -1.43
N TRP A 124 -18.48 -6.82 -1.90
CA TRP A 124 -19.45 -5.73 -1.95
C TRP A 124 -20.12 -5.59 -0.60
N LEU A 125 -20.01 -4.41 -0.01
CA LEU A 125 -20.67 -4.08 1.23
C LEU A 125 -22.12 -3.62 0.96
N PRO A 126 -23.03 -3.74 1.94
CA PRO A 126 -24.45 -3.40 1.77
C PRO A 126 -24.68 -1.94 1.36
N ASP A 127 -23.79 -1.03 1.74
CA ASP A 127 -23.84 0.40 1.43
C ASP A 127 -23.41 0.75 -0.01
N GLY A 128 -23.11 -0.27 -0.83
CA GLY A 128 -22.62 -0.12 -2.20
C GLY A 128 -21.10 0.02 -2.28
N SER A 129 -20.38 -0.01 -1.16
CA SER A 129 -18.92 0.04 -1.14
C SER A 129 -18.25 -1.28 -1.49
N LEU A 130 -16.96 -1.19 -1.82
CA LEU A 130 -16.18 -2.34 -2.28
C LEU A 130 -14.90 -2.40 -1.46
N ARG A 131 -14.71 -3.54 -0.80
CA ARG A 131 -13.48 -3.88 -0.08
C ARG A 131 -12.75 -5.00 -0.80
N ALA A 132 -11.47 -4.81 -1.05
CA ALA A 132 -10.59 -5.80 -1.64
C ALA A 132 -9.47 -6.10 -0.65
N TYR A 133 -9.28 -7.36 -0.30
CA TYR A 133 -8.23 -7.78 0.64
C TYR A 133 -7.65 -9.13 0.25
N GLY A 134 -6.43 -9.39 0.69
CA GLY A 134 -5.72 -10.58 0.26
C GLY A 134 -4.25 -10.62 0.68
N TYR A 135 -3.54 -11.57 0.09
CA TYR A 135 -2.11 -11.75 0.31
C TYR A 135 -1.47 -12.29 -0.96
N LEU A 136 -0.39 -11.64 -1.39
CA LEU A 136 0.45 -12.10 -2.49
C LEU A 136 1.71 -12.72 -1.93
N ASP A 137 2.08 -13.91 -2.41
CA ASP A 137 3.33 -14.59 -2.03
C ASP A 137 4.54 -13.98 -2.76
N ALA A 138 4.77 -12.70 -2.48
CA ALA A 138 5.85 -11.92 -3.07
C ALA A 138 7.20 -12.31 -2.44
N THR A 139 8.28 -12.16 -3.21
CA THR A 139 9.66 -12.38 -2.75
C THR A 139 10.54 -11.19 -3.10
N PHE A 140 11.33 -10.75 -2.13
CA PHE A 140 12.29 -9.65 -2.28
C PHE A 140 13.68 -10.17 -1.93
N THR A 141 14.63 -10.11 -2.86
CA THR A 141 16.00 -10.58 -2.65
C THR A 141 16.99 -9.45 -2.86
N HIS A 142 17.64 -9.02 -1.79
CA HIS A 142 18.74 -8.04 -1.83
C HIS A 142 20.02 -8.70 -2.35
N VAL A 143 20.88 -7.94 -3.03
CA VAL A 143 22.16 -8.45 -3.61
C VAL A 143 23.14 -9.06 -2.59
N THR A 144 22.93 -8.81 -1.29
CA THR A 144 23.70 -9.40 -0.19
C THR A 144 23.07 -10.68 0.37
N GLY A 145 21.95 -11.13 -0.19
CA GLY A 145 21.20 -12.32 0.21
C GLY A 145 20.14 -12.10 1.30
N ALA A 146 19.91 -10.87 1.76
CA ALA A 146 18.79 -10.57 2.65
C ALA A 146 17.45 -10.74 1.89
N LYS A 147 16.44 -11.33 2.56
CA LYS A 147 15.14 -11.65 1.96
C LYS A 147 13.96 -11.16 2.78
N ALA A 148 12.89 -10.77 2.09
CA ALA A 148 11.57 -10.53 2.65
C ALA A 148 10.51 -11.24 1.79
N TYR A 149 9.35 -11.51 2.38
CA TYR A 149 8.30 -12.30 1.76
C TYR A 149 6.93 -11.73 2.06
N GLY A 150 6.03 -11.86 1.10
CA GLY A 150 4.64 -11.49 1.25
C GLY A 150 4.35 -10.02 1.02
N VAL A 151 3.16 -9.77 0.50
CA VAL A 151 2.52 -8.45 0.49
C VAL A 151 1.08 -8.61 0.94
N LYS A 152 0.67 -7.83 1.95
CA LYS A 152 -0.72 -7.77 2.37
C LYS A 152 -1.50 -6.79 1.50
N LEU A 153 -2.67 -7.21 1.04
CA LEU A 153 -3.63 -6.36 0.34
C LEU A 153 -4.83 -6.07 1.25
N ASP A 154 -5.19 -4.81 1.38
CA ASP A 154 -6.31 -4.29 2.16
C ASP A 154 -6.66 -2.88 1.64
N ALA A 155 -7.48 -2.82 0.61
CA ALA A 155 -8.00 -1.58 0.05
C ALA A 155 -9.53 -1.55 0.22
N GLY A 156 -10.06 -0.39 0.60
CA GLY A 156 -11.50 -0.18 0.71
C GLY A 156 -11.83 1.17 0.11
N VAL A 157 -12.71 1.17 -0.88
CA VAL A 157 -13.21 2.40 -1.48
C VAL A 157 -14.68 2.51 -1.16
N VAL A 158 -15.11 3.71 -0.78
CA VAL A 158 -16.53 4.10 -0.76
C VAL A 158 -16.84 4.74 -2.12
N PRO A 159 -17.36 3.96 -3.07
CA PRO A 159 -17.54 4.40 -4.43
C PRO A 159 -18.84 5.18 -4.50
N ARG A 160 -18.70 6.47 -4.79
CA ARG A 160 -19.81 7.43 -4.80
C ARG A 160 -21.01 6.97 -5.64
N TYR A 161 -20.80 6.39 -6.82
CA TYR A 161 -21.90 5.90 -7.67
C TYR A 161 -22.66 4.71 -7.07
N GLY A 162 -21.96 3.71 -6.53
CA GLY A 162 -22.59 2.55 -5.89
C GLY A 162 -23.34 2.96 -4.63
N ARG A 163 -22.73 3.86 -3.86
CA ARG A 163 -23.33 4.51 -2.69
C ARG A 163 -24.59 5.31 -3.06
N MET A 164 -24.53 6.14 -4.09
CA MET A 164 -25.68 6.90 -4.58
C MET A 164 -26.81 6.01 -5.07
N LEU A 165 -26.51 4.93 -5.81
CA LEU A 165 -27.52 3.98 -6.27
C LEU A 165 -28.17 3.26 -5.09
N TYR A 166 -27.37 2.79 -4.13
CA TYR A 166 -27.87 2.20 -2.90
C TYR A 166 -28.77 3.16 -2.13
N LEU A 167 -28.31 4.39 -1.92
CA LEU A 167 -29.07 5.43 -1.23
C LEU A 167 -30.35 5.77 -2.01
N ALA A 168 -30.31 5.84 -3.34
CA ALA A 168 -31.49 6.06 -4.16
C ALA A 168 -32.54 4.96 -3.96
N TYR A 169 -32.14 3.68 -3.96
CA TYR A 169 -33.06 2.56 -3.70
C TYR A 169 -33.61 2.57 -2.26
N ARG A 170 -32.73 2.80 -1.29
CA ARG A 170 -33.12 2.88 0.12
C ARG A 170 -34.12 4.01 0.36
N VAL A 171 -33.80 5.21 -0.10
CA VAL A 171 -34.66 6.40 0.00
C VAL A 171 -35.95 6.20 -0.76
N TYR A 172 -35.92 5.57 -1.93
CA TYR A 172 -37.12 5.22 -2.69
C TYR A 172 -38.05 4.31 -1.88
N SER A 173 -37.51 3.29 -1.22
CA SER A 173 -38.28 2.39 -0.34
C SER A 173 -38.84 3.14 0.87
N GLU A 174 -38.02 3.92 1.57
CA GLU A 174 -38.42 4.66 2.77
C GLU A 174 -39.49 5.72 2.45
N ALA A 175 -39.38 6.43 1.33
CA ALA A 175 -40.33 7.46 0.91
C ALA A 175 -41.77 6.95 0.67
N HIS A 176 -41.97 5.62 0.50
CA HIS A 176 -43.31 5.05 0.36
C HIS A 176 -44.13 5.19 1.64
N ASP A 177 -43.47 5.00 2.79
CA ASP A 177 -44.09 4.92 4.11
C ASP A 177 -44.09 6.26 4.86
N VAL A 178 -43.37 7.26 4.34
CA VAL A 178 -43.27 8.60 4.92
C VAL A 178 -44.49 9.46 4.56
N SER A 179 -45.02 10.15 5.58
CA SER A 179 -46.16 11.07 5.45
C SER A 179 -45.78 12.48 5.01
N ASP A 180 -44.60 12.97 5.42
CA ASP A 180 -44.08 14.30 5.11
C ASP A 180 -42.78 14.17 4.29
N ILE A 181 -42.91 14.41 2.98
CA ILE A 181 -41.78 14.25 2.05
C ILE A 181 -40.80 15.41 2.16
N GLU A 182 -41.25 16.61 2.48
CA GLU A 182 -40.38 17.79 2.58
C GLU A 182 -39.47 17.67 3.80
N ALA A 183 -40.02 17.30 4.96
CA ALA A 183 -39.23 17.04 6.16
C ALA A 183 -38.23 15.89 5.96
N PHE A 184 -38.62 14.84 5.23
CA PHE A 184 -37.74 13.72 4.93
C PHE A 184 -36.61 14.09 3.96
N GLU A 185 -36.90 14.89 2.93
CA GLU A 185 -35.86 15.44 2.05
C GLU A 185 -34.86 16.30 2.82
N GLU A 186 -35.32 17.18 3.71
CA GLU A 186 -34.46 18.01 4.57
C GLU A 186 -33.59 17.14 5.48
N GLU A 187 -34.16 16.11 6.10
CA GLU A 187 -33.44 15.16 6.95
C GLU A 187 -32.34 14.43 6.17
N LEU A 188 -32.65 13.93 4.97
CA LEU A 188 -31.66 13.26 4.11
C LEU A 188 -30.51 14.20 3.73
N ASN A 189 -30.82 15.42 3.29
CA ASN A 189 -29.80 16.40 2.92
C ASN A 189 -28.90 16.77 4.12
N ASN A 190 -29.46 16.88 5.32
CA ASN A 190 -28.67 17.12 6.54
C ASN A 190 -27.80 15.91 6.91
N ASN A 191 -28.36 14.70 6.87
CA ASN A 191 -27.66 13.47 7.24
C ASN A 191 -26.50 13.13 6.29
N TYR A 192 -26.64 13.45 5.00
CA TYR A 192 -25.66 13.13 3.96
C TYR A 192 -24.88 14.35 3.45
N ALA A 193 -25.04 15.53 4.05
CA ALA A 193 -24.29 16.75 3.70
C ALA A 193 -22.77 16.52 3.74
N CYS A 194 -22.28 15.75 4.72
CA CYS A 194 -20.86 15.42 4.86
C CYS A 194 -20.32 14.52 3.73
N GLU A 195 -21.19 13.75 3.06
CA GLU A 195 -20.84 12.96 1.88
C GLU A 195 -20.86 13.81 0.58
N CYS A 196 -21.24 15.09 0.67
CA CYS A 196 -21.49 15.99 -0.47
C CYS A 196 -22.55 15.43 -1.44
N LEU A 197 -23.62 14.85 -0.89
CA LEU A 197 -24.75 14.36 -1.65
C LEU A 197 -25.96 15.28 -1.46
N GLU A 198 -26.67 15.56 -2.54
CA GLU A 198 -27.94 16.26 -2.53
C GLU A 198 -29.06 15.29 -2.92
N PHE A 199 -30.15 15.31 -2.15
CA PHE A 199 -31.34 14.52 -2.38
C PHE A 199 -32.49 15.43 -2.82
N THR A 200 -33.21 15.01 -3.85
CA THR A 200 -34.52 15.56 -4.19
C THR A 200 -35.52 14.42 -4.22
N VAL A 201 -36.53 14.48 -3.35
CA VAL A 201 -37.57 13.48 -3.20
C VAL A 201 -38.91 14.15 -3.47
N SER A 202 -39.64 13.65 -4.46
CA SER A 202 -40.99 14.16 -4.74
C SER A 202 -42.00 13.03 -4.87
N LYS A 203 -43.21 13.30 -4.38
CA LYS A 203 -44.36 12.39 -4.43
C LYS A 203 -45.51 13.08 -5.17
N THR A 204 -45.86 12.55 -6.35
CA THR A 204 -46.95 13.10 -7.18
C THR A 204 -47.85 11.96 -7.63
N ASP A 205 -49.15 12.05 -7.36
CA ASP A 205 -50.15 11.02 -7.70
C ASP A 205 -49.77 9.60 -7.24
N GLY A 206 -49.20 9.49 -6.04
CA GLY A 206 -48.72 8.22 -5.47
C GLY A 206 -47.43 7.67 -6.09
N ARG A 207 -46.83 8.38 -7.05
CA ARG A 207 -45.52 8.03 -7.64
C ARG A 207 -44.42 8.78 -6.92
N ILE A 208 -43.39 8.04 -6.51
CA ILE A 208 -42.19 8.60 -5.88
C ILE A 208 -41.08 8.74 -6.90
N LYS A 209 -40.44 9.90 -6.90
CA LYS A 209 -39.23 10.19 -7.65
C LYS A 209 -38.13 10.54 -6.67
N VAL A 210 -37.02 9.83 -6.76
CA VAL A 210 -35.81 10.11 -5.98
C VAL A 210 -34.70 10.48 -6.96
N ILE A 211 -34.07 11.61 -6.71
CA ILE A 211 -32.87 12.07 -7.41
C ILE A 211 -31.78 12.18 -6.36
N VAL A 212 -30.64 11.54 -6.61
CA VAL A 212 -29.43 11.71 -5.80
C VAL A 212 -28.39 12.36 -6.69
N ARG A 213 -27.86 13.50 -6.27
CA ARG A 213 -26.80 14.24 -6.96
C ARG A 213 -25.52 14.21 -6.16
N ASP A 214 -24.42 14.04 -6.87
CA ASP A 214 -23.09 14.20 -6.30
C ASP A 214 -22.63 15.66 -6.47
N LEU A 215 -22.54 16.40 -5.38
CA LEU A 215 -22.06 17.79 -5.38
C LEU A 215 -20.54 17.89 -5.51
N TYR A 216 -19.81 16.80 -5.33
CA TYR A 216 -18.34 16.78 -5.43
C TYR A 216 -17.86 16.89 -6.88
N ALA A 217 -18.60 16.29 -7.83
CA ALA A 217 -18.32 16.41 -9.27
C ALA A 217 -18.53 17.84 -9.82
N GLY A 218 -19.16 18.74 -9.04
CA GLY A 218 -19.41 20.13 -9.38
C GLY A 218 -18.29 21.11 -9.01
N ARG A 219 -17.27 20.70 -8.23
CA ARG A 219 -16.10 21.54 -7.96
C ARG A 219 -15.12 21.49 -9.14
N ALA A 220 -15.50 22.07 -10.27
CA ALA A 220 -14.50 22.58 -11.21
C ALA A 220 -13.87 23.83 -10.57
N ILE A 221 -12.54 23.89 -10.51
CA ILE A 221 -11.83 25.15 -10.25
C ILE A 221 -12.15 26.06 -11.44
N ALA A 222 -13.10 26.97 -11.29
CA ALA A 222 -13.27 28.09 -12.20
C ALA A 222 -12.32 29.20 -11.71
N ALA A 223 -11.42 29.66 -12.57
CA ALA A 223 -10.75 30.93 -12.33
C ALA A 223 -11.83 32.02 -12.40
N GLU A 224 -12.07 32.70 -11.29
CA GLU A 224 -12.85 33.93 -11.29
C GLU A 224 -11.89 35.06 -11.65
N ASP A 225 -12.19 35.79 -12.73
CA ASP A 225 -11.52 37.05 -13.01
C ASP A 225 -11.90 38.05 -11.91
N GLU A 226 -10.91 38.65 -11.26
CA GLU A 226 -11.12 39.79 -10.35
C GLU A 226 -11.66 40.96 -11.18
N GLU A 227 -12.89 41.40 -10.88
CA GLU A 227 -13.45 42.63 -11.45
C GLU A 227 -12.58 43.84 -11.05
N SER A 228 -12.02 44.51 -12.06
CA SER A 228 -11.34 45.81 -11.96
C SER A 228 -12.31 46.98 -11.99
#